data_AF-A0A2W1AK30-F1
#
_entry.id   AF-A0A2W1AK30-F1
#
_cell.length_a   1.000
_cell.length_b   1.000
_cell.length_c   1.000
_cell.angle_alpha   90.00
_cell.angle_beta   90.00
_cell.angle_gamma   90.00
#
_symmetry.space_group_name_H-M   'P 1'
#
loop_
_entity.id
_entity.type
_entity.pdbx_description
1 polymer ?
#
loop_
_entity_poly.entity_id
_entity_poly.type
_entity_poly.pdbx_seq_one_letter_code
_entity_poly.pdbx_strand_id
1 'polypeptide(L)'
;MYSSVISKIEKARKYAQEPERLAVLSFTASFEGDNDSHTISYDAGKWQCNCDFFSGNDTCSHTMAAPRMLEVALSDGTRATVFD
;
A
#
# COMPACT_ATOMS: atom_id res chain seq x y z
N MET A 1 21.11 -12.80 -24.96
CA MET A 1 20.04 -13.23 -24.03
C MET A 1 20.00 -12.37 -22.75
N TYR A 2 21.14 -12.04 -22.13
CA TYR A 2 21.26 -11.13 -20.98
C TYR A 2 20.80 -9.67 -21.21
N SER A 3 20.87 -9.16 -22.44
CA SER A 3 20.44 -7.79 -22.79
C SER A 3 18.96 -7.50 -22.48
N SER A 4 18.10 -8.52 -22.53
CA SER A 4 16.66 -8.38 -22.27
C SER A 4 16.32 -8.22 -20.79
N VAL A 5 17.22 -8.61 -19.88
CA VAL A 5 17.06 -8.44 -18.43
C VAL A 5 17.62 -7.09 -18.01
N ILE A 6 18.80 -6.71 -18.54
CA ILE A 6 19.42 -5.40 -18.29
C ILE A 6 18.46 -4.26 -18.65
N SER A 7 17.88 -4.30 -19.85
CA SER A 7 16.90 -3.30 -20.28
C SER A 7 15.62 -3.27 -19.43
N LYS A 8 15.24 -4.37 -18.77
CA LYS A 8 14.12 -4.38 -17.81
C LYS A 8 14.51 -3.74 -16.48
N ILE A 9 15.74 -3.98 -16.00
CA ILE A 9 16.25 -3.35 -14.78
C ILE A 9 16.35 -1.83 -14.96
N GLU A 10 16.87 -1.36 -16.09
CA GLU A 10 16.93 0.07 -16.42
C GLU A 10 15.52 0.70 -16.44
N LYS A 11 14.55 0.02 -17.05
CA LYS A 11 13.14 0.46 -17.03
C LYS A 11 12.56 0.49 -15.63
N ALA A 12 12.82 -0.53 -14.80
CA ALA A 12 12.35 -0.56 -13.41
C ALA A 12 12.92 0.60 -12.60
N ARG A 13 14.23 0.88 -12.70
CA ARG A 13 14.89 2.03 -12.07
C ARG A 13 14.30 3.38 -12.53
N LYS A 14 13.94 3.49 -13.82
CA LYS A 14 13.24 4.66 -14.35
C LYS A 14 11.82 4.79 -13.76
N TYR A 15 11.04 3.71 -13.77
CA TYR A 15 9.65 3.74 -13.30
C TYR A 15 9.54 4.05 -11.81
N ALA A 16 10.52 3.62 -11.01
CA ALA A 16 10.61 3.96 -9.59
C ALA A 16 10.77 5.47 -9.32
N GLN A 17 11.24 6.25 -10.30
CA GLN A 17 11.40 7.71 -10.21
C GLN A 17 10.20 8.49 -10.78
N GLU A 18 9.19 7.79 -11.31
CA GLU A 18 7.99 8.35 -11.96
C GLU A 18 6.73 7.89 -11.18
N PRO A 19 6.54 8.34 -9.91
CA PRO A 19 5.52 7.82 -9.01
C PRO A 19 4.08 7.99 -9.54
N GLU A 20 3.83 9.00 -10.38
CA GLU A 20 2.55 9.24 -11.03
C GLU A 20 2.10 8.11 -11.97
N ARG A 21 3.00 7.18 -12.33
CA ARG A 21 2.68 6.03 -13.17
C ARG A 21 1.94 4.92 -12.45
N LEU A 22 1.99 4.90 -11.14
CA LEU A 22 1.35 3.87 -10.33
C LEU A 22 0.21 4.48 -9.52
N ALA A 23 -1.00 3.97 -9.74
CA ALA A 23 -2.16 4.29 -8.95
C ALA A 23 -2.67 3.01 -8.28
N VAL A 24 -2.85 3.07 -6.96
CA VAL A 24 -3.60 2.05 -6.24
C VAL A 24 -5.07 2.34 -6.48
N LEU A 25 -5.76 1.44 -7.19
CA LEU A 25 -7.19 1.59 -7.49
C LEU A 25 -8.04 1.06 -6.33
N SER A 26 -7.77 -0.17 -5.90
CA SER A 26 -8.51 -0.80 -4.82
C SER A 26 -7.68 -1.88 -4.11
N PHE A 27 -7.91 -2.07 -2.82
CA PHE A 27 -7.41 -3.23 -2.08
C PHE A 27 -8.25 -3.52 -0.85
N THR A 28 -7.98 -4.67 -0.22
CA THR A 28 -8.54 -5.07 1.07
C THR A 28 -7.40 -5.60 1.95
N ALA A 29 -7.45 -5.32 3.24
CA ALA A 29 -6.48 -5.79 4.21
C ALA A 29 -7.14 -6.15 5.54
N SER A 30 -6.55 -7.09 6.27
CA SER A 30 -6.83 -7.29 7.70
C SER A 30 -6.02 -6.27 8.50
N PHE A 31 -6.63 -5.70 9.52
CA PHE A 31 -6.04 -4.78 10.47
C PHE A 31 -6.21 -5.37 11.86
N GLU A 32 -5.11 -5.72 12.52
CA GLU A 32 -5.15 -6.20 13.90
C GLU A 32 -5.21 -4.99 14.84
N GLY A 33 -6.37 -4.76 15.45
CA GLY A 33 -6.55 -3.79 16.52
C GLY A 33 -6.26 -4.41 17.88
N ASP A 34 -6.31 -3.59 18.94
CA ASP A 34 -6.05 -4.05 20.30
C ASP A 34 -7.08 -5.08 20.79
N ASN A 35 -8.32 -4.99 20.30
CA ASN A 35 -9.44 -5.81 20.79
C ASN A 35 -9.93 -6.83 19.77
N ASP A 36 -9.83 -6.53 18.47
CA ASP A 36 -10.37 -7.34 17.38
C ASP A 36 -9.62 -7.09 16.07
N SER A 37 -9.74 -8.05 15.15
CA SER A 37 -9.29 -7.90 13.77
C SER A 37 -10.39 -7.21 12.94
N HIS A 38 -9.98 -6.21 12.15
CA HIS A 38 -10.87 -5.42 11.31
C HIS A 38 -10.52 -5.60 9.84
N THR A 39 -11.53 -5.62 8.98
CA THR A 39 -11.31 -5.52 7.54
C THR A 39 -11.33 -4.05 7.14
N ILE A 40 -10.26 -3.60 6.50
CA ILE A 40 -10.21 -2.31 5.83
C ILE A 40 -10.20 -2.51 4.32
N SER A 41 -10.85 -1.60 3.60
CA SER A 41 -10.74 -1.54 2.15
C SER A 41 -10.50 -0.12 1.68
N TYR A 42 -9.87 -0.02 0.53
CA TYR A 42 -9.71 1.21 -0.20
C TYR A 42 -10.28 0.99 -1.61
N ASP A 43 -11.06 1.94 -2.09
CA ASP A 43 -11.58 1.96 -3.46
C ASP A 43 -11.60 3.41 -3.96
N ALA A 44 -10.76 3.70 -4.97
CA ALA A 44 -10.70 4.97 -5.68
C ALA A 44 -10.70 6.21 -4.75
N GLY A 45 -9.89 6.20 -3.70
CA GLY A 45 -9.75 7.31 -2.75
C GLY A 45 -10.62 7.19 -1.50
N LYS A 46 -11.52 6.20 -1.44
CA LYS A 46 -12.43 6.01 -0.32
C LYS A 46 -11.95 4.87 0.57
N TRP A 47 -11.79 5.17 1.85
CA TRP A 47 -11.54 4.18 2.86
C TRP A 47 -12.85 3.62 3.42
N GLN A 48 -12.82 2.36 3.83
CA GLN A 48 -13.86 1.71 4.60
C GLN A 48 -13.21 0.85 5.68
N CYS A 49 -13.90 0.74 6.81
CA CYS A 49 -13.54 -0.19 7.87
C CYS A 49 -14.81 -0.80 8.45
N ASN A 50 -14.76 -2.08 8.78
CA ASN A 50 -15.89 -2.79 9.39
C ASN A 50 -16.05 -2.52 10.90
N CYS A 51 -15.28 -1.62 11.51
CA CYS A 51 -15.45 -1.29 12.93
C CYS A 51 -16.65 -0.38 13.17
N ASP A 52 -17.28 -0.52 14.34
CA ASP A 52 -18.49 0.24 14.69
C ASP A 52 -18.27 1.75 14.64
N PHE A 53 -17.10 2.23 15.06
CA PHE A 53 -16.79 3.66 15.05
C PHE A 53 -16.80 4.25 13.63
N PHE A 54 -16.32 3.50 12.62
CA PHE A 54 -16.30 3.96 11.24
C PHE A 54 -17.71 4.19 10.71
N SER A 55 -18.65 3.29 11.03
CA SER A 55 -20.04 3.34 10.56
C SER A 55 -20.78 4.64 10.92
N GLY A 56 -20.35 5.32 12.00
CA GLY A 56 -20.94 6.59 12.44
C GLY A 56 -20.12 7.85 12.12
N ASN A 57 -18.87 7.72 11.65
CA ASN A 57 -17.94 8.83 11.55
C ASN A 57 -17.19 8.94 10.20
N ASP A 58 -17.36 7.96 9.28
CA ASP A 58 -16.61 7.83 8.02
C ASP A 58 -15.08 7.84 8.19
N THR A 59 -14.61 7.56 9.42
CA THR A 59 -13.21 7.47 9.80
C THR A 59 -13.05 6.65 11.06
N CYS A 60 -11.89 6.04 11.28
CA CYS A 60 -11.53 5.37 12.53
C CYS A 60 -10.00 5.31 12.68
N SER A 61 -9.51 4.88 13.85
CA SER A 61 -8.08 4.67 14.10
C SER A 61 -7.42 3.79 13.02
N HIS A 62 -8.12 2.77 12.54
CA HIS A 62 -7.60 1.85 11.52
C HIS A 62 -7.36 2.55 10.18
N THR A 63 -8.34 3.28 9.65
CA THR A 63 -8.18 4.02 8.38
C THR A 63 -7.25 5.22 8.52
N MET A 64 -7.13 5.81 9.71
CA MET A 64 -6.15 6.85 10.00
C MET A 64 -4.71 6.31 10.05
N ALA A 65 -4.51 5.08 10.51
CA ALA A 65 -3.20 4.44 10.62
C ALA A 65 -2.76 3.75 9.32
N ALA A 66 -3.70 3.15 8.58
CA ALA A 66 -3.42 2.28 7.43
C ALA A 66 -2.49 2.91 6.36
N PRO A 67 -2.65 4.17 5.92
CA PRO A 67 -1.73 4.77 4.94
C PRO A 67 -0.27 4.76 5.40
N ARG A 68 0.00 5.09 6.67
CA ARG A 68 1.35 5.12 7.23
C ARG A 68 1.92 3.71 7.39
N MET A 69 1.09 2.74 7.77
CA MET A 69 1.51 1.34 7.88
C MET A 69 1.87 0.75 6.51
N LEU A 70 1.10 1.07 5.46
CA LEU A 70 1.39 0.64 4.10
C LEU A 70 2.68 1.24 3.56
N GLU A 71 2.96 2.52 3.87
CA GLU A 71 4.23 3.17 3.53
C GLU A 71 5.42 2.41 4.13
N VAL A 72 5.36 2.06 5.42
CA VAL A 72 6.41 1.29 6.10
C VAL A 72 6.55 -0.10 5.51
N ALA A 73 5.44 -0.84 5.34
CA ALA A 73 5.45 -2.21 4.84
C ALA A 73 6.05 -2.32 3.43
N LEU A 74 5.78 -1.35 2.56
CA LEU A 74 6.32 -1.29 1.20
C LEU A 74 7.78 -0.80 1.17
N SER A 75 8.16 0.07 2.12
CA SER A 75 9.54 0.58 2.24
C SER A 75 10.50 -0.45 2.82
N ASP A 76 10.07 -1.27 3.78
CA ASP A 76 10.90 -2.32 4.36
C ASP A 76 11.30 -3.38 3.32
N GLY A 77 10.38 -3.72 2.41
CA GLY A 77 10.68 -4.57 1.24
C GLY A 77 11.60 -3.91 0.20
N THR A 78 11.72 -2.57 0.22
CA THR A 78 12.57 -1.81 -0.71
C THR A 78 14.05 -1.98 -0.37
N ARG A 79 14.44 -2.17 0.91
CA ARG A 79 15.84 -2.43 1.31
C ARG A 79 16.42 -3.73 0.73
N ALA A 80 15.56 -4.70 0.38
CA ALA A 80 15.96 -5.97 -0.24
C ALA A 80 15.92 -5.95 -1.78
N THR A 81 15.29 -4.95 -2.40
CA THR A 81 15.05 -4.88 -3.85
C THR A 81 15.80 -3.76 -4.55
N VAL A 82 16.70 -3.05 -3.84
CA VAL A 82 17.69 -2.18 -4.50
C VAL A 82 18.61 -3.10 -5.30
N PHE A 83 18.32 -3.24 -6.59
CA PHE A 83 19.18 -3.89 -7.55
C PHE A 83 20.45 -3.03 -7.67
N ASP A 84 21.47 -3.32 -6.85
CA ASP A 84 22.85 -2.89 -7.13
C ASP A 84 23.46 -3.86 -8.17
#